data_AF-A0A2V8VYX0-F1
#
_entry.id   AF-A0A2V8VYX0-F1
#
_cell.length_a   1.000
_cell.length_b   1.000
_cell.length_c   1.000
_cell.angle_alpha   90.00
_cell.angle_beta   90.00
_cell.angle_gamma   90.00
#
_symmetry.space_group_name_H-M   'P 1'
#
loop_
_entity.id
_entity.type
_entity.pdbx_description
1 polymer ?
#
loop_
_entity_poly.entity_id
_entity_poly.type
_entity_poly.pdbx_seq_one_letter_code
_entity_poly.pdbx_strand_id
1 'polypeptide(L)'
;MGKGGSQTIGEFELTMTHAFHSNSIDDNGVRHYGGEPAGYIIRMPGGFKVYHAGDTALFGDMKLIGELYKPDLAMLPIGDRFTMGPREAAYAIRLLGVKYVVPMHYATFPFLTGTAEELRKETKKIKGLKIYALKPGEKL
;
A
#
# COMPACT_ATOMS: atom_id res chain seq x y z
N MET A 1 0.49 -18.14 6.49
CA MET A 1 1.60 -17.78 5.58
C MET A 1 2.46 -16.72 6.26
N GLY A 2 3.78 -16.75 6.11
CA GLY A 2 4.69 -15.72 6.65
C GLY A 2 5.11 -14.70 5.59
N LYS A 3 5.80 -13.62 6.00
CA LYS A 3 6.35 -12.60 5.09
C LYS A 3 7.33 -13.24 4.09
N GLY A 4 7.22 -12.86 2.82
CA GLY A 4 7.96 -13.44 1.70
C GLY A 4 7.39 -14.76 1.17
N GLY A 5 6.42 -15.36 1.88
CA GLY A 5 5.72 -16.55 1.40
C GLY A 5 4.61 -16.21 0.41
N SER A 6 4.38 -17.13 -0.52
CA SER A 6 3.26 -17.09 -1.47
C SER A 6 2.28 -18.24 -1.24
N GLN A 7 1.01 -18.01 -1.55
CA GLN A 7 -0.04 -19.02 -1.54
C GLN A 7 -1.03 -18.79 -2.69
N THR A 8 -1.38 -19.86 -3.39
CA THR A 8 -2.46 -19.86 -4.38
C THR A 8 -3.80 -20.12 -3.71
N ILE A 9 -4.80 -19.29 -4.01
CA ILE A 9 -6.18 -19.42 -3.52
C ILE A 9 -7.10 -19.28 -4.73
N GLY A 10 -7.66 -20.40 -5.19
CA GLY A 10 -8.40 -20.44 -6.45
C GLY A 10 -7.52 -19.98 -7.61
N GLU A 11 -7.98 -18.98 -8.36
CA GLU A 11 -7.25 -18.39 -9.50
C GLU A 11 -6.32 -17.23 -9.10
N PHE A 12 -6.20 -16.93 -7.81
CA PHE A 12 -5.35 -15.86 -7.28
C PHE A 12 -4.06 -16.42 -6.70
N GLU A 13 -2.98 -15.65 -6.81
CA GLU A 13 -1.73 -15.90 -6.10
C GLU A 13 -1.43 -14.70 -5.20
N LEU A 14 -1.24 -14.96 -3.91
CA LEU A 14 -0.99 -13.94 -2.89
C LEU A 14 0.41 -14.11 -2.34
N THR A 15 1.20 -13.04 -2.32
CA THR A 15 2.51 -12.99 -1.66
C THR A 15 2.49 -11.96 -0.55
N MET A 16 2.82 -12.36 0.67
CA MET A 16 2.90 -11.43 1.80
C MET A 16 4.21 -10.63 1.72
N THR A 17 4.15 -9.30 1.78
CA THR A 17 5.33 -8.42 1.78
C THR A 17 5.61 -7.87 3.16
N HIS A 18 6.84 -7.41 3.38
CA HIS A 18 7.17 -6.64 4.58
C HIS A 18 6.45 -5.29 4.59
N ALA A 19 6.12 -4.81 5.79
CA ALA A 19 5.66 -3.46 6.08
C ALA A 19 6.38 -2.97 7.37
N PHE A 20 6.59 -1.66 7.47
CA PHE A 20 7.16 -1.01 8.67
C PHE A 20 6.05 -0.37 9.49
N HIS A 21 5.53 -1.10 10.47
CA HIS A 21 4.46 -0.66 11.36
C HIS A 21 4.41 -1.51 12.65
N SER A 22 3.46 -1.25 13.54
CA SER A 22 3.11 -2.17 14.64
C SER A 22 1.94 -3.07 14.25
N ASN A 23 1.81 -4.22 14.90
CA ASN A 23 0.65 -5.11 14.74
C ASN A 23 0.25 -5.70 16.10
N SER A 24 -0.92 -5.28 16.59
CA SER A 24 -1.50 -5.75 17.84
C SER A 24 -2.99 -5.99 17.64
N ILE A 25 -3.50 -7.06 18.23
CA ILE A 25 -4.93 -7.41 18.22
C ILE A 25 -5.50 -6.98 19.55
N ASP A 26 -6.51 -6.11 19.53
CA ASP A 26 -7.29 -5.76 20.73
C ASP A 26 -8.44 -6.77 20.88
N ASP A 27 -8.43 -7.51 21.97
CA ASP A 27 -9.54 -8.36 22.39
C ASP A 27 -10.07 -7.84 23.73
N ASN A 28 -11.15 -7.08 23.65
CA ASN A 28 -11.84 -6.49 24.81
C ASN A 28 -10.90 -5.71 25.75
N GLY A 29 -10.01 -4.89 25.18
CA GLY A 29 -9.04 -4.07 25.91
C GLY A 29 -7.75 -4.79 26.33
N VAL A 30 -7.63 -6.09 26.04
CA VAL A 30 -6.36 -6.82 26.16
C VAL A 30 -5.64 -6.79 24.82
N ARG A 31 -4.43 -6.24 24.80
CA ARG A 31 -3.60 -6.19 23.59
C ARG A 31 -2.75 -7.45 23.45
N HIS A 32 -3.03 -8.22 22.42
CA HIS A 32 -2.26 -9.39 22.02
C HIS A 32 -1.26 -9.05 20.92
N TYR A 33 -0.11 -9.72 20.93
CA TYR A 33 0.85 -9.63 19.83
C TYR A 33 0.26 -10.26 18.57
N GLY A 34 0.11 -9.46 17.50
CA GLY A 34 -0.48 -9.91 16.23
C GLY A 34 0.53 -10.49 15.23
N GLY A 35 1.82 -10.56 15.60
CA GLY A 35 2.90 -10.80 14.66
C GLY A 35 3.50 -9.50 14.14
N GLU A 36 4.14 -9.57 12.99
CA GLU A 36 4.64 -8.37 12.28
C GLU A 36 3.60 -7.89 11.25
N PRO A 37 3.52 -6.58 10.97
CA PRO A 37 2.65 -6.07 9.91
C PRO A 37 3.13 -6.52 8.53
N ALA A 38 2.22 -6.48 7.56
CA ALA A 38 2.49 -6.90 6.20
C ALA A 38 1.67 -6.13 5.16
N GLY A 39 2.21 -6.09 3.95
CA GLY A 39 1.45 -5.83 2.74
C GLY A 39 1.22 -7.12 1.95
N TYR A 40 0.61 -7.00 0.77
CA TYR A 40 0.38 -8.13 -0.13
C TYR A 40 0.56 -7.74 -1.59
N ILE A 41 1.21 -8.62 -2.35
CA ILE A 41 1.05 -8.70 -3.79
C ILE A 41 -0.09 -9.68 -4.07
N ILE A 42 -1.06 -9.24 -4.84
CA ILE A 42 -2.19 -10.04 -5.29
C ILE A 42 -2.10 -10.13 -6.80
N ARG A 43 -1.79 -11.31 -7.30
CA ARG A 43 -1.85 -11.62 -8.72
C ARG A 43 -3.26 -12.12 -9.04
N MET A 44 -3.95 -11.34 -9.84
CA MET A 44 -5.31 -11.60 -10.30
C MET A 44 -5.31 -12.62 -11.45
N PRO A 45 -6.47 -13.26 -11.73
CA PRO A 45 -6.69 -13.96 -12.99
C PRO A 45 -6.33 -13.06 -14.17
N GLY A 46 -5.62 -13.59 -15.17
CA GLY A 46 -5.10 -12.80 -16.30
C GLY A 46 -3.80 -12.05 -16.03
N GLY A 47 -3.22 -12.14 -14.82
CA GLY A 47 -1.85 -11.72 -14.53
C GLY A 47 -1.67 -10.26 -14.12
N PHE A 48 -2.75 -9.50 -13.93
CA PHE A 48 -2.70 -8.16 -13.34
C PHE A 48 -2.28 -8.26 -11.86
N LYS A 49 -1.35 -7.41 -11.42
CA LYS A 49 -0.76 -7.48 -10.07
C LYS A 49 -1.09 -6.22 -9.28
N VAL A 50 -1.72 -6.41 -8.13
CA VAL A 50 -2.05 -5.35 -7.19
C VAL A 50 -1.12 -5.45 -5.98
N TYR A 51 -0.46 -4.36 -5.63
CA TYR A 51 0.24 -4.23 -4.35
C TYR A 51 -0.64 -3.49 -3.35
N HIS A 52 -1.07 -4.16 -2.29
CA HIS A 52 -1.70 -3.53 -1.13
C HIS A 52 -0.65 -3.36 -0.04
N ALA A 53 -0.20 -2.13 0.22
CA ALA A 53 0.91 -1.90 1.15
C ALA A 53 0.58 -2.17 2.63
N GLY A 54 -0.71 -2.18 2.97
CA GLY A 54 -1.14 -2.11 4.37
C GLY A 54 -0.75 -0.78 5.00
N ASP A 55 -0.79 -0.72 6.33
CA ASP A 55 -0.25 0.40 7.07
C ASP A 55 1.27 0.24 7.17
N THR A 56 2.00 1.23 6.66
CA THR A 56 3.47 1.20 6.64
C THR A 56 4.05 2.61 6.56
N ALA A 57 5.25 2.78 7.11
CA ALA A 57 6.15 3.87 6.75
C ALA A 57 6.79 3.63 5.37
N LEU A 58 7.48 4.65 4.84
CA LEU A 58 8.39 4.50 3.70
C LEU A 58 9.63 3.72 4.13
N PHE A 59 10.05 2.75 3.32
CA PHE A 59 11.31 2.02 3.51
C PHE A 59 11.97 1.68 2.17
N GLY A 60 13.30 1.52 2.18
CA GLY A 60 14.09 1.33 0.95
C GLY A 60 13.69 0.10 0.14
N ASP A 61 13.34 -1.00 0.83
CA ASP A 61 13.00 -2.28 0.20
C ASP A 61 11.65 -2.28 -0.53
N MET A 62 10.89 -1.18 -0.49
CA MET A 62 9.82 -0.98 -1.47
C MET A 62 10.35 -1.03 -2.92
N LYS A 63 11.64 -0.72 -3.12
CA LYS A 63 12.33 -0.94 -4.42
C LYS A 63 12.38 -2.42 -4.79
N LEU A 64 12.68 -3.31 -3.85
CA LEU A 64 12.69 -4.75 -4.09
C LEU A 64 11.28 -5.24 -4.45
N ILE A 65 10.24 -4.68 -3.83
CA ILE A 65 8.85 -4.99 -4.19
C ILE A 65 8.57 -4.59 -5.66
N GLY A 66 9.01 -3.40 -6.07
CA GLY A 66 8.88 -2.92 -7.45
C GLY A 66 9.66 -3.75 -8.46
N GLU A 67 10.90 -4.13 -8.17
CA GLU A 67 11.78 -4.86 -9.08
C GLU A 67 11.39 -6.33 -9.21
N LEU A 68 11.05 -6.99 -8.09
CA LEU A 68 10.75 -8.42 -8.05
C LEU A 68 9.31 -8.72 -8.50
N TYR A 69 8.33 -8.05 -7.90
CA TYR A 69 6.91 -8.36 -8.13
C TYR A 69 6.28 -7.52 -9.24
N LYS A 70 6.89 -6.37 -9.58
CA LYS A 70 6.47 -5.49 -10.68
C LYS A 70 4.96 -5.20 -10.67
N PRO A 71 4.39 -4.72 -9.56
CA PRO A 71 2.95 -4.46 -9.48
C PRO A 71 2.49 -3.48 -10.55
N ASP A 72 1.30 -3.71 -11.08
CA ASP A 72 0.68 -2.83 -12.08
C ASP A 72 0.00 -1.66 -11.37
N LEU A 73 -0.64 -1.94 -10.23
CA LEU A 73 -1.32 -0.99 -9.36
C LEU A 73 -0.82 -1.09 -7.92
N ALA A 74 -0.61 0.04 -7.25
CA ALA A 74 -0.34 0.10 -5.81
C ALA A 74 -1.44 0.84 -5.05
N MET A 75 -1.89 0.24 -3.95
CA MET A 75 -2.72 0.86 -2.93
C MET A 75 -1.80 1.31 -1.79
N LEU A 76 -1.67 2.62 -1.60
CA LEU A 76 -0.70 3.20 -0.66
C LEU A 76 -1.40 4.08 0.37
N PRO A 77 -1.07 3.94 1.67
CA PRO A 77 -1.60 4.84 2.67
C PRO A 77 -1.01 6.25 2.46
N ILE A 78 -1.84 7.27 2.59
CA ILE A 78 -1.42 8.68 2.50
C ILE A 78 -1.89 9.53 3.67
N GLY A 79 -2.36 8.90 4.76
CA GLY A 79 -3.02 9.60 5.86
C GLY A 79 -2.10 10.40 6.77
N ASP A 80 -0.78 10.21 6.69
CA ASP A 80 0.18 10.71 7.68
C ASP A 80 -0.07 10.07 9.08
N ARG A 81 0.59 10.59 10.13
CA ARG A 81 0.49 10.27 11.57
C ARG A 81 0.83 8.83 11.96
N PHE A 82 0.12 7.86 11.40
CA PHE A 82 0.31 6.42 11.62
C PHE A 82 0.96 5.73 10.42
N THR A 83 0.83 6.31 9.23
CA THR A 83 1.31 5.76 7.96
C THR A 83 2.06 6.82 7.17
N MET A 84 2.50 6.50 5.95
CA MET A 84 3.03 7.52 5.03
C MET A 84 2.05 8.69 4.83
N GLY A 85 2.60 9.91 4.73
CA GLY A 85 1.90 11.04 4.14
C GLY A 85 2.10 11.10 2.62
N PRO A 86 1.52 12.11 1.94
CA PRO A 86 1.63 12.26 0.49
C PRO A 86 3.08 12.35 -0.05
N ARG A 87 3.99 12.96 0.72
CA ARG A 87 5.41 13.10 0.34
C ARG A 87 6.13 11.76 0.33
N GLU A 88 5.99 11.00 1.41
CA GLU A 88 6.58 9.67 1.57
C GLU A 88 5.98 8.68 0.57
N ALA A 89 4.65 8.72 0.38
CA ALA A 89 3.96 7.91 -0.62
C ALA A 89 4.44 8.24 -2.05
N ALA A 90 4.68 9.51 -2.38
CA ALA A 90 5.26 9.89 -3.68
C ALA A 90 6.66 9.31 -3.90
N TYR A 91 7.46 9.16 -2.85
CA TYR A 91 8.76 8.47 -2.94
C TYR A 91 8.58 6.96 -3.09
N ALA A 92 7.66 6.35 -2.34
CA ALA A 92 7.31 4.94 -2.47
C ALA A 92 6.87 4.60 -3.91
N ILE A 93 6.06 5.45 -4.54
CA ILE A 93 5.63 5.28 -5.95
C ILE A 93 6.84 5.21 -6.89
N ARG A 94 7.87 6.03 -6.67
CA ARG A 94 9.10 6.01 -7.49
C ARG A 94 9.87 4.70 -7.29
N LEU A 95 9.98 4.22 -6.05
CA LEU A 95 10.66 2.95 -5.76
C LEU A 95 9.91 1.75 -6.35
N LEU A 96 8.59 1.76 -6.28
CA LEU A 96 7.74 0.69 -6.79
C LEU A 96 7.68 0.66 -8.32
N GLY A 97 7.92 1.79 -8.99
CA GLY A 97 7.88 1.87 -10.46
C GLY A 97 6.48 1.67 -11.05
N VAL A 98 5.42 1.86 -10.27
CA VAL A 98 4.03 1.61 -10.66
C VAL A 98 3.46 2.71 -11.56
N LYS A 99 2.51 2.34 -12.41
CA LYS A 99 1.78 3.28 -13.29
C LYS A 99 0.43 3.70 -12.73
N TYR A 100 -0.17 2.86 -11.88
CA TYR A 100 -1.49 3.10 -11.30
C TYR A 100 -1.38 3.13 -9.78
N VAL A 101 -2.00 4.13 -9.15
CA VAL A 101 -2.02 4.28 -7.69
C VAL A 101 -3.42 4.57 -7.22
N VAL A 102 -3.84 3.88 -6.16
CA VAL A 102 -5.03 4.19 -5.37
C VAL A 102 -4.56 4.64 -4.00
N PRO A 103 -4.66 5.94 -3.65
CA PRO A 103 -4.39 6.38 -2.29
C PRO A 103 -5.45 5.81 -1.35
N MET A 104 -5.03 5.38 -0.16
CA MET A 104 -5.92 4.83 0.87
C MET A 104 -5.53 5.37 2.26
N HIS A 105 -6.27 4.95 3.30
CA HIS A 105 -6.01 5.28 4.70
C HIS A 105 -5.84 6.80 4.95
N TYR A 106 -6.76 7.62 4.43
CA TYR A 106 -6.77 9.08 4.61
C TYR A 106 -8.19 9.62 4.76
N ALA A 107 -8.34 10.81 5.33
CA ALA A 107 -9.62 11.50 5.54
C ALA A 107 -10.69 10.75 6.37
N THR A 108 -10.36 9.59 6.94
CA THR A 108 -11.26 8.82 7.83
C THR A 108 -11.42 9.50 9.19
N PHE A 109 -10.37 10.16 9.68
CA PHE A 109 -10.35 10.89 10.94
C PHE A 109 -9.70 12.27 10.76
N PRO A 110 -10.02 13.27 11.59
CA PRO A 110 -9.49 14.63 11.45
C PRO A 110 -7.95 14.73 11.47
N PHE A 111 -7.29 13.80 12.17
CA PHE A 111 -5.83 13.77 12.27
C PHE A 111 -5.13 12.99 11.15
N LEU A 112 -5.88 12.43 10.19
CA LEU A 112 -5.33 11.84 8.97
C LEU A 112 -5.33 12.89 7.86
N THR A 113 -4.33 13.77 7.90
CA THR A 113 -4.35 15.06 7.20
C THR A 113 -3.97 14.99 5.74
N GLY A 114 -3.30 13.93 5.29
CA GLY A 114 -2.83 13.86 3.91
C GLY A 114 -3.96 13.75 2.89
N THR A 115 -3.74 14.34 1.71
CA THR A 115 -4.76 14.43 0.65
C THR A 115 -4.28 13.88 -0.69
N ALA A 116 -5.24 13.43 -1.51
CA ALA A 116 -4.95 13.00 -2.87
C ALA A 116 -4.41 14.15 -3.75
N GLU A 117 -4.79 15.40 -3.46
CA GLU A 117 -4.29 16.57 -4.19
C GLU A 117 -2.81 16.85 -3.87
N GLU A 118 -2.41 16.75 -2.61
CA GLU A 118 -0.99 16.81 -2.22
C GLU A 118 -0.21 15.66 -2.86
N LEU A 119 -0.76 14.45 -2.92
CA LEU A 119 -0.10 13.33 -3.59
C LEU A 119 0.11 13.64 -5.09
N ARG A 120 -0.90 14.20 -5.76
CA ARG A 120 -0.77 14.66 -7.16
C ARG A 120 0.32 15.71 -7.30
N LYS A 121 0.42 16.65 -6.36
CA LYS A 121 1.47 17.69 -6.34
C LYS A 121 2.87 17.08 -6.21
N GLU A 122 3.06 16.15 -5.28
CA GLU A 122 4.35 15.48 -5.02
C GLU A 122 4.77 14.54 -6.16
N THR A 123 3.80 14.04 -6.94
CA THR A 123 4.04 13.10 -8.04
C THR A 123 4.06 13.75 -9.43
N LYS A 124 3.96 15.08 -9.55
CA LYS A 124 3.94 15.83 -10.84
C LYS A 124 5.05 15.45 -11.83
N LYS A 125 6.21 15.00 -11.34
CA LYS A 125 7.37 14.63 -12.17
C LYS A 125 7.37 13.16 -12.65
N ILE A 126 6.44 12.33 -12.17
CA ILE A 126 6.35 10.90 -12.51
C ILE A 126 5.48 10.77 -13.77
N LYS A 127 6.13 10.62 -14.93
CA LYS A 127 5.44 10.55 -16.23
C LYS A 127 4.58 9.27 -16.33
N GLY A 128 3.36 9.42 -16.83
CA GLY A 128 2.45 8.29 -17.08
C GLY A 128 1.76 7.72 -15.84
N LEU A 129 2.00 8.28 -14.65
CA LEU A 129 1.31 7.90 -13.43
C LEU A 129 -0.16 8.33 -13.48
N LYS A 130 -1.08 7.42 -13.15
CA LYS A 130 -2.49 7.74 -12.88
C LYS A 130 -2.83 7.47 -11.42
N ILE A 131 -3.39 8.49 -10.77
CA ILE A 131 -3.89 8.42 -9.39
C ILE A 131 -5.41 8.34 -9.44
N TYR A 132 -5.96 7.23 -8.96
CA TYR A 132 -7.38 6.96 -8.82
C TYR A 132 -7.80 7.21 -7.37
N ALA A 133 -8.19 8.45 -7.06
CA ALA A 133 -8.66 8.84 -5.73
C ALA A 133 -10.13 8.42 -5.55
N LEU A 134 -10.34 7.11 -5.39
CA LEU A 134 -11.66 6.51 -5.25
C LEU A 134 -12.29 6.92 -3.91
N LYS A 135 -13.56 7.31 -3.94
CA LYS A 135 -14.37 7.46 -2.73
C LYS A 135 -14.80 6.08 -2.22
N PRO A 136 -15.03 5.91 -0.90
CA PRO A 136 -15.61 4.68 -0.38
C PRO A 136 -16.89 4.29 -1.13
N GLY A 137 -16.90 3.09 -1.72
CA GLY A 137 -18.00 2.56 -2.54
C GLY A 137 -17.80 2.67 -4.06
N GLU A 138 -16.82 3.45 -4.53
CA GLU A 138 -16.47 3.52 -5.96
C GLU A 138 -15.64 2.29 -6.40
N LYS A 139 -15.67 2.01 -7.71
CA LYS A 139 -14.98 0.88 -8.34
C LYS A 139 -14.15 1.35 -9.53
N LEU A 140 -13.09 0.61 -9.85
CA LEU A 140 -12.27 0.78 -11.05
C LEU A 140 -12.57 -0.34 -12.05
#